data_AF-A0A7V4NEA6-F1
#
_entry.id   AF-A0A7V4NEA6-F1
#
_cell.length_a   1.000
_cell.length_b   1.000
_cell.length_c   1.000
_cell.angle_alpha   90.00
_cell.angle_beta   90.00
_cell.angle_gamma   90.00
#
_symmetry.space_group_name_H-M   'P 1'
#
loop_
_entity.id
_entity.type
_entity.pdbx_description
1 polymer ?
#
loop_
_entity_poly.entity_id
_entity_poly.type
_entity_poly.pdbx_seq_one_letter_code
_entity_poly.pdbx_strand_id
1 'polypeptide(L)' 'LAFAAGAMVFVVSDEVIPETHLRGNERLSTYFLIFGFLIMSALDVVLG' A
#
# COMPACT_ATOMS: atom_id res chain seq x y z
N LEU A 1 -1.25 18.68 -3.95
CA LEU A 1 -0.52 17.39 -3.95
C LEU A 1 -0.55 16.74 -2.57
N ALA A 2 -0.12 17.42 -1.50
CA ALA A 2 -0.11 16.86 -0.14
C ALA A 2 -1.49 16.39 0.37
N PHE A 3 -2.58 17.10 0.08
CA PHE A 3 -3.94 16.69 0.48
C PHE A 3 -4.40 15.39 -0.22
N ALA A 4 -4.12 15.23 -1.51
CA ALA A 4 -4.44 14.02 -2.26
C ALA A 4 -3.56 12.83 -1.81
N ALA A 5 -2.28 13.07 -1.51
CA ALA A 5 -1.39 12.06 -0.94
C ALA A 5 -1.90 11.58 0.44
N GLY A 6 -2.35 12.49 1.31
CA GLY A 6 -2.95 12.15 2.59
C GLY A 6 -4.22 11.31 2.46
N ALA A 7 -5.09 11.63 1.49
CA ALA A 7 -6.29 10.84 1.22
C ALA A 7 -5.97 9.41 0.78
N MET A 8 -4.95 9.22 -0.06
CA MET A 8 -4.53 7.88 -0.51
C MET A 8 -3.96 7.03 0.66
N VAL A 9 -3.20 7.63 1.58
CA VAL A 9 -2.70 6.92 2.78
C VAL A 9 -3.85 6.55 3.74
N PHE A 10 -4.85 7.42 3.87
CA PHE A 10 -6.05 7.15 4.68
C PHE A 10 -6.87 6.00 4.10
N VAL A 11 -7.17 6.02 2.80
CA VAL A 11 -7.89 4.93 2.10
C VAL A 11 -7.16 3.59 2.23
N VAL A 12 -5.84 3.57 2.06
CA VAL A 12 -5.05 2.34 2.25
C VAL A 12 -5.14 1.82 3.69
N SER A 13 -5.16 2.71 4.69
CA SER A 13 -5.21 2.30 6.10
C SER A 13 -6.60 1.86 6.55
N ASP A 14 -7.66 2.51 6.05
CA ASP A 14 -9.05 2.33 6.52
C ASP A 14 -9.86 1.33 5.69
N GLU A 15 -9.47 1.07 4.43
CA GLU A 15 -10.12 0.05 3.60
C GLU A 15 -9.18 -1.16 3.35
N VAL A 16 -7.96 -0.94 2.87
CA VAL A 16 -7.08 -2.05 2.43
C VAL A 16 -6.58 -2.89 3.61
N ILE A 17 -6.14 -2.29 4.72
CA ILE A 17 -5.69 -3.04 5.90
C ILE A 17 -6.84 -3.85 6.55
N PRO A 18 -8.02 -3.28 6.84
CA PRO A 18 -9.11 -4.04 7.46
C PRO A 18 -9.81 -5.02 6.52
N GLU A 19 -9.89 -4.77 5.22
CA GLU A 19 -10.44 -5.74 4.25
C GLU A 19 -9.62 -7.04 4.23
N THR A 20 -8.33 -6.95 4.54
CA THR A 20 -7.44 -8.12 4.65
C THR A 20 -7.58 -8.86 5.98
N HIS A 21 -7.96 -8.16 7.05
CA HIS A 21 -8.39 -8.77 8.32
C HIS A 21 -9.70 -9.55 8.16
N LEU A 22 -10.67 -9.03 7.40
CA LEU A 22 -11.94 -9.71 7.15
C LEU A 22 -11.79 -11.05 6.40
N ARG A 23 -10.71 -11.20 5.62
CA ARG A 23 -10.44 -12.38 4.79
C ARG A 23 -9.45 -13.37 5.44
N GLY A 24 -8.98 -13.12 6.67
CA GLY A 24 -8.09 -14.02 7.42
C GLY A 24 -6.66 -14.16 6.86
N ASN A 25 -6.30 -13.35 5.86
CA ASN A 25 -5.02 -13.43 5.13
C ASN A 25 -4.19 -12.14 5.28
N GLU A 26 -4.32 -11.50 6.44
CA GLU A 26 -3.66 -10.26 6.87
C GLU A 26 -2.15 -10.20 6.55
N ARG A 27 -1.42 -11.30 6.79
CA ARG A 27 0.02 -11.34 6.55
C ARG A 27 0.36 -11.29 5.07
N LEU A 28 -0.37 -12.06 4.25
CA LEU A 28 -0.11 -12.15 2.82
C LEU A 28 -0.32 -10.79 2.15
N SER A 29 -1.40 -10.09 2.52
CA SER A 29 -1.68 -8.78 1.94
C SER A 29 -0.71 -7.69 2.38
N THR A 30 -0.27 -7.72 3.64
CA THR A 30 0.80 -6.83 4.13
C THR A 30 2.10 -7.04 3.36
N TYR A 31 2.47 -8.30 3.08
CA TYR A 31 3.63 -8.62 2.25
C TYR A 31 3.50 -8.07 0.82
N PHE A 32 2.32 -8.17 0.19
CA PHE A 32 2.09 -7.59 -1.14
C PHE A 32 2.14 -6.06 -1.14
N LEU A 33 1.64 -5.40 -0.09
CA LEU A 33 1.69 -3.94 0.04
C LEU A 33 3.15 -3.45 0.15
N ILE A 34 3.94 -4.10 1.02
CA ILE A 34 5.38 -3.79 1.18
C ILE A 34 6.14 -4.07 -0.12
N PHE A 35 5.85 -5.20 -0.78
CA PHE A 35 6.50 -5.57 -2.04
C PHE A 35 6.14 -4.61 -3.17
N GLY A 36 4.89 -4.19 -3.27
CA GLY A 36 4.43 -3.18 -4.22
C GLY A 36 5.11 -1.83 -3.98
N PHE A 37 5.22 -1.39 -2.72
CA PHE A 37 5.95 -0.16 -2.37
C PHE A 37 7.43 -0.24 -2.78
N LEU A 38 8.09 -1.36 -2.49
CA LEU A 38 9.48 -1.62 -2.89
C LEU A 38 9.66 -1.60 -4.40
N ILE A 39 8.77 -2.24 -5.17
CA ILE A 39 8.81 -2.21 -6.63
C ILE A 39 8.63 -0.78 -7.13
N MET A 40 7.67 -0.05 -6.58
CA MET A 40 7.36 1.30 -7.02
C MET A 40 8.54 2.25 -6.73
N SER A 41 9.18 2.14 -5.56
CA SER A 41 10.41 2.85 -5.24
C SER A 41 11.59 2.44 -6.12
N ALA A 42 11.74 1.15 -6.44
CA ALA A 42 12.81 0.67 -7.32
C ALA A 42 12.62 1.16 -8.77
N LEU A 43 11.39 1.12 -9.28
CA LEU A 43 11.05 1.64 -10.60
C LEU A 43 11.28 3.15 -10.67
N ASP A 44 10.93 3.91 -9.63
CA ASP A 44 11.20 5.36 -9.56
C ASP A 44 12.70 5.66 -9.61
N VAL A 45 13.54 4.85 -8.96
CA VAL A 45 15.02 4.98 -9.00
C VAL A 45 15.63 4.55 -10.34
N VAL A 46 15.03 3.58 -11.04
CA VAL A 46 15.56 3.04 -12.30
C VAL A 46 15.07 3.82 -13.53
N LEU A 47 13.85 4.35 -13.50
CA LEU A 47 13.23 5.11 -14.60
C LEU A 47 13.30 6.63 -14.40
N GLY A 48 13.59 7.10 -13.18
CA GLY A 48 13.91 8.49 -12.88
C GLY A 48 15.33 8.85 -13.25
#